data_AF-A0A844M7X9-F1
#
_entry.id   AF-A0A844M7X9-F1
#
_cell.length_a   1.000
_cell.length_b   1.000
_cell.length_c   1.000
_cell.angle_alpha   90.00
_cell.angle_beta   90.00
_cell.angle_gamma   90.00
#
_symmetry.space_group_name_H-M   'P 1'
#
loop_
_entity.id
_entity.type
_entity.pdbx_description
1 polymer ?
#
loop_
_entity_poly.entity_id
_entity_poly.type
_entity_poly.pdbx_seq_one_letter_code
_entity_poly.pdbx_strand_id
1 'polypeptide(L)' 'MLRMSRSLKVRPECLEIVRLPLRRKGFSSQKSLAHNMGLALATLSKFFTGKPVDSGNFREICLKLALDWQAIAD' A
#
# COMPACT_ATOMS: atom_id res chain seq x y z
N MET A 1 -21.93 5.70 -13.21
CA MET A 1 -20.62 5.00 -13.28
C MET A 1 -19.66 5.75 -12.36
N LEU A 2 -19.37 5.21 -11.17
CA LEU A 2 -18.46 5.89 -10.22
C LEU A 2 -17.07 5.97 -10.85
N ARG A 3 -16.62 7.20 -11.13
CA ARG A 3 -15.27 7.46 -11.66
C ARG A 3 -14.30 7.26 -10.51
N MET A 4 -13.71 6.07 -10.41
CA MET A 4 -12.66 5.82 -9.42
C MET A 4 -11.45 6.70 -9.73
N SER A 5 -10.96 7.39 -8.69
CA SER A 5 -9.72 8.15 -8.77
C SER A 5 -8.61 7.25 -9.30
N ARG A 6 -7.86 7.73 -10.30
CA ARG A 6 -6.74 6.97 -10.88
C ARG A 6 -5.66 6.64 -9.83
N SER A 7 -5.63 7.40 -8.75
CA SER A 7 -4.78 7.18 -7.59
C SER A 7 -5.59 7.07 -6.31
N LEU A 8 -5.12 6.23 -5.39
CA LEU A 8 -5.60 6.10 -4.01
C LEU A 8 -4.46 6.46 -3.05
N LYS A 9 -4.80 6.90 -1.84
CA LYS A 9 -3.83 7.04 -0.75
C LYS A 9 -4.36 6.39 0.52
N VAL A 10 -3.45 5.96 1.39
CA VAL A 10 -3.83 5.47 2.72
C VAL A 10 -4.31 6.66 3.55
N ARG A 11 -5.46 6.55 4.20
CA ARG A 11 -5.95 7.56 5.13
C ARG A 11 -4.95 7.78 6.27
N PRO A 12 -4.71 9.03 6.70
CA PRO A 12 -3.73 9.32 7.75
C PRO A 12 -3.92 8.47 9.02
N GLU A 13 -5.16 8.25 9.44
CA GLU A 13 -5.52 7.43 10.61
C GLU A 13 -5.20 5.93 10.45
N CYS A 14 -4.97 5.46 9.22
CA CYS A 14 -4.64 4.06 8.93
C CYS A 14 -3.13 3.83 8.77
N LEU A 15 -2.27 4.87 8.83
CA LEU A 15 -0.84 4.74 8.55
C LEU A 15 -0.09 3.82 9.51
N GLU A 16 -0.46 3.83 10.80
CA GLU A 16 0.13 2.89 11.75
C GLU A 16 -0.34 1.45 11.51
N ILE A 17 -1.60 1.28 11.12
CA ILE A 17 -2.20 -0.04 10.83
C ILE A 17 -1.48 -0.69 9.65
N VAL A 18 -1.24 0.04 8.56
CA VAL A 18 -0.63 -0.54 7.35
C VAL A 18 0.84 -0.93 7.52
N ARG A 19 1.54 -0.41 8.55
CA ARG A 19 2.94 -0.76 8.82
C ARG A 19 3.12 -2.09 9.56
N LEU A 20 2.13 -2.50 10.36
CA LEU A 20 2.19 -3.75 11.13
C LEU A 20 2.27 -5.01 10.24
N PRO A 21 1.50 -5.14 9.15
CA PRO A 21 1.54 -6.29 8.25
C PRO A 21 2.91 -6.56 7.62
N LEU A 22 3.74 -5.53 7.39
CA LEU A 22 5.02 -5.68 6.71
C LEU A 22 5.88 -6.75 7.38
N ARG A 23 6.01 -6.68 8.71
CA ARG A 23 6.75 -7.67 9.50
C ARG A 23 6.00 -9.00 9.61
N ARG A 24 4.67 -8.97 9.83
CA ARG A 24 3.84 -10.18 9.95
C ARG A 24 3.85 -11.05 8.69
N LYS A 25 4.07 -10.44 7.53
CA LYS A 25 4.20 -11.14 6.24
C LYS A 25 5.64 -11.53 5.89
N GLY A 26 6.56 -11.41 6.84
CA GLY A 26 7.95 -11.85 6.67
C GLY A 26 8.86 -10.86 5.93
N PHE A 27 8.42 -9.62 5.69
CA PHE A 27 9.27 -8.62 5.06
C PHE A 27 10.07 -7.84 6.10
N SER A 28 11.39 -7.91 5.97
CA SER A 28 12.33 -7.16 6.81
C SER A 28 12.36 -5.65 6.51
N SER A 29 11.90 -5.22 5.33
CA SER A 29 11.92 -3.81 4.89
C SER A 29 10.95 -3.55 3.74
N GLN A 30 10.70 -2.27 3.43
CA GLN A 30 10.00 -1.90 2.19
C GLN A 30 10.78 -2.34 0.95
N LYS A 31 12.12 -2.37 1.00
CA LYS A 31 12.96 -2.79 -0.13
C LYS A 31 12.78 -4.27 -0.46
N SER A 32 12.66 -5.15 0.54
CA SER A 32 12.40 -6.57 0.30
C SER A 32 11.00 -6.82 -0.26
N LEU A 33 10.00 -6.06 0.20
CA LEU A 33 8.67 -6.08 -0.40
C LEU A 33 8.69 -5.56 -1.85
N ALA A 34 9.42 -4.48 -2.13
CA ALA A 34 9.54 -3.89 -3.47
C ALA A 34 10.12 -4.91 -4.47
N HIS A 35 11.22 -5.55 -4.08
CA HIS A 35 11.85 -6.61 -4.86
C HIS A 35 10.90 -7.80 -5.07
N ASN A 36 10.18 -8.23 -4.02
CA ASN A 36 9.24 -9.34 -4.13
C ASN A 36 8.06 -9.05 -5.07
N MET A 37 7.59 -7.81 -5.13
CA MET A 37 6.47 -7.39 -5.97
C MET A 37 6.90 -6.88 -7.36
N GLY A 38 8.20 -6.74 -7.64
CA GLY A 38 8.68 -6.10 -8.87
C GLY A 38 8.32 -4.60 -8.96
N LEU A 39 8.10 -3.94 -7.82
CA LEU A 39 7.72 -2.52 -7.76
C LEU A 39 8.92 -1.64 -7.41
N ALA A 40 8.84 -0.37 -7.83
CA ALA A 40 9.78 0.64 -7.35
C ALA A 40 9.62 0.88 -5.84
N LEU A 41 10.73 0.99 -5.11
CA LEU A 41 10.72 1.33 -3.67
C LEU A 41 9.94 2.64 -3.40
N ALA A 42 10.00 3.60 -4.31
CA ALA A 42 9.26 4.85 -4.22
C ALA A 42 7.73 4.64 -4.17
N THR A 43 7.20 3.63 -4.85
CA THR A 43 5.76 3.29 -4.83
C THR A 43 5.33 2.81 -3.44
N LEU A 44 6.12 1.92 -2.82
CA LEU A 44 5.86 1.49 -1.45
C LEU A 44 6.05 2.62 -0.44
N SER A 45 7.09 3.43 -0.61
CA SER A 45 7.31 4.61 0.25
C SER A 45 6.11 5.54 0.22
N LYS A 46 5.55 5.81 -0.97
CA LYS A 46 4.30 6.59 -1.11
C LYS A 46 3.13 5.94 -0.37
N PHE A 47 2.94 4.63 -0.54
CA PHE A 47 1.88 3.88 0.16
C PHE A 47 1.99 4.01 1.69
N PHE A 48 3.15 3.72 2.27
CA PHE A 48 3.37 3.75 3.73
C PHE A 48 3.46 5.16 4.34
N THR A 49 3.46 6.20 3.50
CA THR A 49 3.47 7.62 3.91
C THR A 49 2.19 8.37 3.53
N GLY A 50 1.15 7.66 3.04
CA GLY A 50 -0.14 8.27 2.72
C GLY A 50 -0.11 9.19 1.49
N LYS A 51 0.85 9.01 0.60
CA LYS A 51 0.93 9.73 -0.67
C LYS A 51 0.14 8.98 -1.75
N PRO A 52 -0.38 9.68 -2.78
CA PRO A 52 -1.10 9.03 -3.88
C PRO A 52 -0.26 7.97 -4.59
N VAL A 53 -0.87 6.81 -4.80
CA VAL A 53 -0.35 5.66 -5.56
C VAL A 53 -1.40 5.28 -6.60
N ASP A 54 -0.95 4.84 -7.78
CA ASP A 54 -1.87 4.29 -8.78
C ASP A 54 -2.80 3.22 -8.16
N SER A 55 -4.08 3.25 -8.53
CA SER A 55 -5.10 2.39 -7.92
C SER A 55 -4.83 0.89 -8.06
N GLY A 56 -4.18 0.45 -9.14
CA GLY A 56 -3.79 -0.95 -9.34
C GLY A 56 -2.70 -1.34 -8.36
N ASN A 57 -1.60 -0.58 -8.33
CA ASN A 57 -0.51 -0.78 -7.38
C ASN A 57 -1.00 -0.74 -5.92
N PHE A 58 -1.90 0.19 -5.58
CA PHE A 58 -2.47 0.29 -4.24
C PHE A 58 -3.19 -1.01 -3.82
N ARG A 59 -4.03 -1.56 -4.69
CA ARG A 59 -4.78 -2.79 -4.44
C ARG A 59 -3.86 -4.01 -4.36
N GLU A 60 -2.86 -4.09 -5.21
CA GLU A 60 -1.88 -5.19 -5.18
C GLU A 60 -1.05 -5.17 -3.89
N ILE A 61 -0.66 -4.00 -3.40
CA ILE A 61 0.03 -3.85 -2.11
C ILE A 61 -0.89 -4.31 -0.97
N CYS A 62 -2.16 -3.89 -0.98
CA CYS A 62 -3.13 -4.30 0.03
C CYS A 62 -3.33 -5.82 0.03
N LEU A 63 -3.51 -6.42 -1.15
CA LEU A 63 -3.63 -7.87 -1.31
C LEU A 63 -2.40 -8.60 -0.75
N LYS A 64 -1.19 -8.13 -1.11
CA LYS A 64 0.07 -8.72 -0.64
C LYS A 64 0.22 -8.67 0.88
N LEU A 65 -0.28 -7.60 1.49
CA LEU A 65 -0.24 -7.38 2.93
C LEU A 65 -1.47 -7.92 3.69
N ALA A 66 -2.43 -8.53 2.98
CA ALA A 66 -3.73 -8.96 3.52
C ALA A 66 -4.48 -7.81 4.24
N LEU A 67 -4.53 -6.66 3.58
CA LEU A 67 -5.29 -5.47 3.99
C LEU A 67 -6.54 -5.35 3.13
N ASP A 68 -7.65 -4.92 3.74
CA ASP A 68 -8.82 -4.46 3.00
C ASP A 68 -8.56 -3.03 2.49
N TRP A 69 -8.41 -2.90 1.17
CA TRP A 69 -8.10 -1.62 0.54
C TRP A 69 -9.25 -0.61 0.70
N GLN A 70 -10.50 -1.06 0.75
CA GLN A 70 -11.68 -0.19 0.88
C GLN A 70 -11.74 0.41 2.29
N ALA A 71 -11.32 -0.36 3.29
CA ALA A 71 -11.28 0.08 4.67
C ALA A 71 -10.22 1.16 4.94
N ILE A 72 -9.21 1.33 4.08
CA ILE A 72 -8.05 2.22 4.37
C ILE A 72 -7.81 3.31 3.32
N ALA A 73 -8.46 3.26 2.16
CA ALA A 73 -8.27 4.20 1.08
C ALA A 73 -9.06 5.52 1.28
N ASP A 74 -8.52 6.59 0.69
CA ASP A 74 -9.15 7.88 0.34
C ASP A 74 -8.96 8.13 -1.16
#